data_AF-A0AAD9W4G6-F1
#
_entry.id   AF-A0AAD9W4G6-F1
#
_cell.length_a   1.000
_cell.length_b   1.000
_cell.length_c   1.000
_cell.angle_alpha   90.00
_cell.angle_beta   90.00
_cell.angle_gamma   90.00
#
_symmetry.space_group_name_H-M   'P 1'
#
loop_
_entity.id
_entity.type
_entity.pdbx_description
1 polymer ?
#
loop_
_entity_poly.entity_id
_entity_poly.type
_entity_poly.pdbx_seq_one_letter_code
_entity_poly.pdbx_strand_id
1 'polypeptide(L)'
;MAPKSDQGGSQTGFDVLDSVHKGNEHDPPPPPTHRDDTAEEAALAEEQRNAWILRNLGYLQSFDVRGLHQLPLLSRLWGYDFGWYGLSIMSKIADLTMLAGRRLNPQEMSVFASHTARGVVAASYDRPIAIGATSFALWRGWSSYRMPFYQPKFTTWVHPQASRRPFLSSLAWHSARVGIYGLFGLSAYKLFSDRYIDYMLVNFAEDALKFDPALKKINQDMNNNLDRLRSEGARRHGKTE
;
A
#
# COMPACT_ATOMS: atom_id res chain seq x y z
N MET A 1 -27.80 13.83 56.66
CA MET A 1 -26.61 13.71 55.80
C MET A 1 -26.76 12.45 54.98
N ALA A 2 -27.06 12.59 53.70
CA ALA A 2 -27.16 11.47 52.75
C ALA A 2 -26.05 11.64 51.70
N PRO A 3 -25.35 10.56 51.30
CA PRO A 3 -24.27 10.65 50.33
C PRO A 3 -24.81 10.90 48.91
N LYS A 4 -24.23 11.88 48.23
CA LYS A 4 -24.45 12.15 46.80
C LYS A 4 -23.81 11.02 45.99
N SER A 5 -24.60 10.38 45.14
CA SER A 5 -24.13 9.42 44.13
C SER A 5 -23.52 10.18 42.95
N ASP A 6 -22.22 10.03 42.73
CA ASP A 6 -21.54 10.44 41.50
C ASP A 6 -22.00 9.54 40.34
N GLN A 7 -22.70 10.13 39.37
CA GLN A 7 -22.94 9.52 38.08
C GLN A 7 -21.75 9.85 37.17
N GLY A 8 -20.75 8.97 37.18
CA GLY A 8 -19.74 8.89 36.13
C GLY A 8 -20.39 8.36 34.85
N GLY A 9 -20.81 9.27 33.97
CA GLY A 9 -21.27 8.93 32.62
C GLY A 9 -20.09 8.40 31.81
N SER A 10 -20.01 7.08 31.68
CA SER A 10 -19.20 6.43 30.66
C SER A 10 -19.78 6.80 29.29
N GLN A 11 -19.14 7.76 28.61
CA GLN A 11 -19.40 8.02 27.20
C GLN A 11 -19.01 6.77 26.42
N THR A 12 -20.00 5.97 26.07
CA THR A 12 -19.81 4.81 25.20
C THR A 12 -19.44 5.31 23.80
N GLY A 13 -18.52 4.64 23.11
CA GLY A 13 -18.05 5.01 21.76
C GLY A 13 -19.13 5.11 20.67
N PHE A 14 -20.39 4.79 21.01
CA PHE A 14 -21.55 4.99 20.15
C PHE A 14 -21.93 6.47 19.93
N ASP A 15 -21.73 7.34 20.93
CA ASP A 15 -22.10 8.76 20.81
C ASP A 15 -21.16 9.53 19.84
N VAL A 16 -19.93 9.02 19.64
CA VAL A 16 -18.99 9.58 18.65
C VAL A 16 -19.48 9.30 17.23
N LEU A 17 -20.03 8.12 16.97
CA LEU A 17 -20.57 7.74 15.65
C LEU A 17 -21.77 8.60 15.24
N ASP A 18 -22.65 8.95 16.20
CA ASP A 18 -23.84 9.76 15.93
C ASP A 18 -23.50 11.25 15.66
N SER A 19 -22.41 11.75 16.26
CA SER A 19 -21.93 13.12 16.00
C SER A 19 -21.26 13.30 14.63
N VAL A 20 -20.71 12.22 14.05
CA VAL A 20 -20.15 12.20 12.69
C VAL A 20 -21.27 12.22 11.62
N HIS A 21 -22.49 11.82 11.98
CA HIS A 21 -23.63 11.70 11.05
C HIS A 21 -24.31 13.02 10.65
N LYS A 22 -23.86 14.17 11.15
CA LYS A 22 -24.38 15.49 10.71
C LYS A 22 -23.55 16.17 9.61
N GLY A 23 -22.47 15.53 9.16
CA GLY A 23 -21.78 15.92 7.93
C GLY A 23 -22.59 15.54 6.69
N ASN A 24 -22.49 16.33 5.62
CA ASN A 24 -23.11 16.00 4.33
C ASN A 24 -22.59 14.61 3.90
N GLU A 25 -23.47 13.65 3.57
CA GLU A 25 -23.08 12.25 3.26
C GLU A 25 -22.07 12.11 2.11
N HIS A 26 -21.86 13.19 1.36
CA HIS A 26 -20.96 13.30 0.23
C HIS A 26 -19.56 13.84 0.58
N ASP A 27 -19.39 14.40 1.77
CA ASP A 27 -18.12 14.93 2.21
C ASP A 27 -17.22 13.78 2.69
N PRO A 28 -15.92 13.83 2.35
CA PRO A 28 -14.98 12.82 2.82
C PRO A 28 -14.74 12.92 4.33
N PRO A 29 -14.54 11.78 5.02
CA PRO A 29 -14.13 11.81 6.42
C PRO A 29 -12.75 12.49 6.56
N PRO A 30 -12.47 13.13 7.70
CA PRO A 30 -11.17 13.73 7.93
C PRO A 30 -10.08 12.64 7.92
N PRO A 31 -8.90 12.91 7.34
CA PRO A 31 -7.78 12.00 7.44
C PRO A 31 -7.33 11.87 8.91
N PRO A 32 -6.71 10.74 9.30
CA PRO A 32 -6.10 10.59 10.62
C PRO A 32 -5.08 11.72 10.83
N THR A 33 -5.15 12.36 12.01
CA THR A 33 -4.46 13.63 12.24
C THR A 33 -3.19 13.49 13.07
N HIS A 34 -2.99 12.36 13.77
CA HIS A 34 -1.84 12.15 14.65
C HIS A 34 -0.99 10.93 14.26
N ARG A 35 0.33 11.09 14.41
CA ARG A 35 1.30 9.99 14.21
C ARG A 35 1.29 8.97 15.35
N ASP A 36 0.73 9.37 16.49
CA ASP A 36 0.61 8.58 17.72
C ASP A 36 -0.82 8.06 17.95
N ASP A 37 -1.67 8.11 16.92
CA ASP A 37 -3.01 7.53 16.95
C ASP A 37 -2.89 6.08 17.43
N THR A 38 -3.69 5.73 18.44
CA THR A 38 -3.75 4.37 18.94
C THR A 38 -4.11 3.41 17.80
N ALA A 39 -3.73 2.13 17.90
CA ALA A 39 -4.09 1.14 16.88
C ALA A 39 -5.61 1.08 16.61
N GLU A 40 -6.41 1.43 17.62
CA GLU A 40 -7.87 1.54 17.53
C GLU A 40 -8.32 2.73 16.68
N GLU A 41 -7.72 3.91 16.86
CA GLU A 41 -8.04 5.11 16.06
C GLU A 41 -7.66 4.93 14.58
N ALA A 42 -6.50 4.30 14.31
CA ALA A 42 -6.10 3.97 12.95
C ALA A 42 -7.08 2.99 12.28
N ALA A 43 -7.54 1.97 13.02
CA ALA A 43 -8.54 1.02 12.52
C ALA A 43 -9.88 1.70 12.23
N LEU A 44 -10.34 2.60 13.11
CA LEU A 44 -11.56 3.39 12.89
C LEU A 44 -11.44 4.31 11.67
N ALA A 45 -10.30 4.97 11.48
CA ALA A 45 -10.06 5.82 10.31
C ALA A 45 -10.09 4.99 9.01
N GLU A 46 -9.50 3.79 9.02
CA GLU A 46 -9.55 2.87 7.90
C GLU A 46 -10.97 2.38 7.61
N GLU A 47 -11.75 2.05 8.65
CA GLU A 47 -13.16 1.66 8.50
C GLU A 47 -13.99 2.80 7.88
N GLN A 48 -13.83 4.02 8.39
CA GLN A 48 -14.51 5.21 7.85
C GLN A 48 -14.13 5.48 6.40
N ARG A 49 -12.84 5.35 6.07
CA ARG A 49 -12.34 5.45 4.69
C ARG A 49 -13.00 4.41 3.79
N ASN A 50 -13.01 3.14 4.21
CA ASN A 50 -13.60 2.05 3.42
C ASN A 50 -15.11 2.24 3.24
N ALA A 51 -15.82 2.65 4.30
CA ALA A 51 -17.24 2.99 4.23
C ALA A 51 -17.51 4.14 3.24
N TRP A 52 -16.68 5.18 3.26
CA TRP A 52 -16.80 6.30 2.33
C TRP A 52 -16.55 5.85 0.87
N ILE A 53 -15.53 5.04 0.63
CA ILE A 53 -15.24 4.48 -0.71
C ILE A 53 -16.45 3.72 -1.25
N LEU A 54 -17.02 2.82 -0.44
CA LEU A 54 -18.17 2.01 -0.84
C LEU A 54 -19.40 2.87 -1.18
N ARG A 55 -19.66 3.92 -0.40
CA ARG A 55 -20.77 4.87 -0.65
C ARG A 55 -20.54 5.72 -1.90
N ASN A 56 -19.29 6.03 -2.22
CA ASN A 56 -18.91 6.92 -3.32
C ASN A 56 -18.39 6.16 -4.56
N LEU A 57 -18.67 4.86 -4.70
CA LEU A 57 -18.22 4.05 -5.84
C LEU A 57 -18.64 4.65 -7.19
N GLY A 58 -19.85 5.20 -7.30
CA GLY A 58 -20.30 5.84 -8.55
C GLY A 58 -19.44 7.04 -8.96
N TYR A 59 -18.99 7.84 -8.00
CA TYR A 59 -18.04 8.93 -8.24
C TYR A 59 -16.65 8.40 -8.61
N LEU A 60 -16.15 7.40 -7.89
CA LEU A 60 -14.85 6.78 -8.15
C LEU A 60 -14.82 5.99 -9.47
N GLN A 61 -15.95 5.54 -9.98
CA GLN A 61 -16.06 4.85 -11.27
C GLN A 61 -16.34 5.79 -12.45
N SER A 62 -16.46 7.09 -12.20
CA SER A 62 -16.81 8.06 -13.25
C SER A 62 -15.70 8.31 -14.27
N PHE A 63 -14.45 7.96 -13.96
CA PHE A 63 -13.34 8.07 -14.90
C PHE A 63 -13.14 6.77 -15.71
N ASP A 64 -12.73 6.92 -16.97
CA ASP A 64 -12.44 5.77 -17.83
C ASP A 64 -11.07 5.17 -17.52
N VAL A 65 -11.06 4.08 -16.75
CA VAL A 65 -9.85 3.31 -16.42
C VAL A 65 -9.17 2.75 -17.68
N ARG A 66 -9.91 2.47 -18.77
CA ARG A 66 -9.37 1.85 -19.99
C ARG A 66 -8.56 2.82 -20.85
N GLY A 67 -8.84 4.12 -20.73
CA GLY A 67 -8.09 5.20 -21.37
C GLY A 67 -6.77 5.54 -20.66
N LEU A 68 -6.48 4.92 -19.51
CA LEU A 68 -5.25 5.14 -18.75
C LEU A 68 -4.10 4.22 -19.23
N HIS A 69 -2.91 4.41 -18.67
CA HIS A 69 -1.73 3.58 -18.97
C HIS A 69 -2.04 2.11 -18.68
N GLN A 70 -1.93 1.25 -19.69
CA GLN A 70 -2.37 -0.14 -19.57
C GLN A 70 -1.33 -0.99 -18.83
N LEU A 71 -1.83 -1.98 -18.09
CA LEU A 71 -0.97 -3.00 -17.50
C LEU A 71 -0.25 -3.80 -18.60
N PRO A 72 0.99 -4.26 -18.34
CA PRO A 72 1.70 -5.14 -19.26
C PRO A 72 0.91 -6.44 -19.53
N LEU A 73 1.03 -7.01 -20.73
CA LEU A 73 0.28 -8.23 -21.12
C LEU A 73 0.45 -9.39 -20.12
N LEU A 74 1.64 -9.52 -19.54
CA LEU A 74 1.97 -10.59 -18.59
C LEU A 74 1.68 -10.22 -17.13
N SER A 75 1.14 -9.04 -16.83
CA SER A 75 0.85 -8.61 -15.45
C SER A 75 -0.03 -9.63 -14.72
N ARG A 76 -0.99 -10.20 -15.44
CA ARG A 76 -1.96 -11.17 -14.91
C ARG A 76 -1.31 -12.48 -14.49
N LEU A 77 -0.23 -12.90 -15.17
CA LEU A 77 0.55 -14.08 -14.78
C LEU A 77 1.16 -13.90 -13.38
N TRP A 78 1.50 -12.66 -13.05
CA TRP A 78 2.09 -12.31 -11.77
C TRP A 78 1.05 -11.87 -10.74
N GLY A 79 -0.26 -12.02 -11.00
CA GLY A 79 -1.31 -11.63 -10.06
C GLY A 79 -1.68 -10.14 -10.05
N TYR A 80 -1.25 -9.37 -11.06
CA TYR A 80 -1.71 -8.01 -11.31
C TYR A 80 -2.81 -8.03 -12.35
N ASP A 81 -4.06 -8.03 -11.89
CA ASP A 81 -5.24 -7.97 -12.76
C ASP A 81 -5.83 -6.55 -12.86
N PHE A 82 -6.83 -6.42 -13.73
CA PHE A 82 -7.52 -5.14 -13.97
C PHE A 82 -8.32 -4.66 -12.74
N GLY A 83 -8.78 -5.58 -11.89
CA GLY A 83 -9.47 -5.26 -10.65
C GLY A 83 -8.54 -4.60 -9.64
N TRP A 84 -7.37 -5.21 -9.40
CA TRP A 84 -6.31 -4.63 -8.57
C TRP A 84 -5.85 -3.26 -9.10
N TYR A 85 -5.68 -3.15 -10.43
CA TYR A 85 -5.28 -1.91 -11.08
C TYR A 85 -6.29 -0.78 -10.87
N GLY A 86 -7.56 -1.03 -11.18
CA GLY A 86 -8.63 -0.07 -10.98
C GLY A 86 -8.80 0.32 -9.51
N LEU A 87 -8.79 -0.67 -8.62
CA LEU A 87 -8.92 -0.45 -7.17
C LEU A 87 -7.76 0.39 -6.62
N SER A 88 -6.53 0.15 -7.08
CA SER A 88 -5.35 0.92 -6.66
C SER A 88 -5.47 2.40 -7.04
N ILE A 89 -5.95 2.69 -8.24
CA ILE A 89 -6.16 4.08 -8.70
C ILE A 89 -7.32 4.73 -7.93
N MET A 90 -8.45 4.05 -7.79
CA MET A 90 -9.61 4.55 -7.04
C MET A 90 -9.27 4.82 -5.58
N SER A 91 -8.50 3.94 -4.96
CA SER A 91 -7.99 4.07 -3.58
C SER A 91 -7.18 5.36 -3.41
N LYS A 92 -6.28 5.67 -4.35
CA LYS A 92 -5.49 6.92 -4.31
C LYS A 92 -6.31 8.17 -4.59
N ILE A 93 -7.30 8.09 -5.46
CA ILE A 93 -8.26 9.19 -5.69
C ILE A 93 -9.07 9.47 -4.42
N ALA A 94 -9.51 8.41 -3.72
CA ALA A 94 -10.19 8.53 -2.44
C ALA A 94 -9.30 9.20 -1.39
N ASP A 95 -8.05 8.73 -1.25
CA ASP A 95 -7.07 9.34 -0.34
C ASP A 95 -6.88 10.83 -0.61
N LEU A 96 -6.69 11.21 -1.89
CA LEU A 96 -6.54 12.62 -2.27
C LEU A 96 -7.80 13.43 -1.99
N THR A 97 -8.98 12.88 -2.28
CA THR A 97 -10.28 13.51 -2.00
C THR A 97 -10.44 13.78 -0.50
N MET A 98 -10.06 12.82 0.34
CA MET A 98 -10.10 12.94 1.81
C MET A 98 -9.11 13.97 2.33
N LEU A 99 -7.87 13.92 1.85
CA LEU A 99 -6.83 14.89 2.22
C LEU A 99 -7.20 16.31 1.83
N ALA A 100 -7.79 16.50 0.65
CA ALA A 100 -8.26 17.80 0.18
C ALA A 100 -9.54 18.30 0.87
N GLY A 101 -10.29 17.42 1.54
CA GLY A 101 -11.57 17.75 2.15
C GLY A 101 -12.67 18.09 1.14
N ARG A 102 -12.50 17.75 -0.15
CA ARG A 102 -13.49 17.96 -1.20
C ARG A 102 -13.32 16.97 -2.34
N ARG A 103 -14.38 16.74 -3.11
CA ARG A 103 -14.33 15.98 -4.37
C ARG A 103 -13.41 16.66 -5.38
N LEU A 104 -12.70 15.84 -6.15
CA LEU A 104 -11.95 16.26 -7.33
C LEU A 104 -12.93 16.64 -8.44
N ASN A 105 -12.61 17.70 -9.18
CA ASN A 105 -13.31 17.95 -10.42
C ASN A 105 -12.89 16.91 -11.49
N PRO A 106 -13.67 16.73 -12.58
CA PRO A 106 -13.35 15.70 -13.58
C PRO A 106 -11.96 15.83 -14.22
N GLN A 107 -11.48 17.06 -14.40
CA GLN A 107 -10.14 17.33 -14.94
C GLN A 107 -9.05 16.90 -13.96
N GLU A 108 -9.11 17.34 -12.71
CA GLU A 108 -8.22 16.95 -11.60
C GLU A 108 -8.19 15.43 -11.46
N MET A 109 -9.36 14.79 -11.44
CA MET A 109 -9.48 13.34 -11.34
C MET A 109 -8.78 12.64 -12.51
N SER A 110 -9.05 13.05 -13.75
CA SER A 110 -8.46 12.41 -14.94
C SER A 110 -6.93 12.54 -14.98
N VAL A 111 -6.40 13.71 -14.63
CA VAL A 111 -4.96 14.00 -14.60
C VAL A 111 -4.28 13.20 -13.49
N PHE A 112 -4.84 13.23 -12.28
CA PHE A 112 -4.30 12.48 -11.15
C PHE A 112 -4.38 10.96 -11.37
N ALA A 113 -5.47 10.46 -11.95
CA ALA A 113 -5.62 9.06 -12.33
C ALA A 113 -4.57 8.63 -13.36
N SER A 114 -4.23 9.50 -14.32
CA SER A 114 -3.20 9.22 -15.34
C SER A 114 -1.80 9.09 -14.75
N HIS A 115 -1.42 9.98 -13.82
CA HIS A 115 -0.13 9.86 -13.12
C HIS A 115 -0.09 8.66 -12.17
N THR A 116 -1.17 8.43 -11.43
CA THR A 116 -1.30 7.25 -10.56
C THR A 116 -1.20 5.96 -11.36
N ALA A 117 -1.87 5.89 -12.52
CA ALA A 117 -1.78 4.76 -13.44
C ALA A 117 -0.34 4.43 -13.85
N ARG A 118 0.50 5.44 -14.12
CA ARG A 118 1.93 5.23 -14.39
C ARG A 118 2.64 4.58 -13.20
N GLY A 119 2.37 5.08 -11.99
CA GLY A 119 2.91 4.50 -10.76
C GLY A 119 2.48 3.05 -10.55
N VAL A 120 1.20 2.73 -10.76
CA VAL A 120 0.66 1.37 -10.63
C VAL A 120 1.26 0.43 -11.70
N VAL A 121 1.40 0.89 -12.94
CA VAL A 121 2.06 0.12 -14.00
C VAL A 121 3.53 -0.11 -13.66
N ALA A 122 4.25 0.90 -13.20
CA ALA A 122 5.64 0.76 -12.77
C ALA A 122 5.78 -0.22 -11.58
N ALA A 123 4.86 -0.14 -10.63
CA ALA A 123 4.78 -1.06 -9.49
C ALA A 123 4.56 -2.51 -9.94
N SER A 124 3.78 -2.75 -11.00
CA SER A 124 3.49 -4.10 -11.51
C SER A 124 4.71 -4.87 -12.04
N TYR A 125 5.85 -4.18 -12.24
CA TYR A 125 7.10 -4.80 -12.66
C TYR A 125 7.93 -5.36 -11.49
N ASP A 126 7.55 -5.12 -10.23
CA ASP A 126 8.27 -5.59 -9.06
C ASP A 126 8.45 -7.13 -9.02
N ARG A 127 7.40 -7.91 -9.28
CA ARG A 127 7.39 -9.38 -9.29
C ARG A 127 8.27 -9.94 -10.40
N PRO A 128 8.11 -9.57 -11.68
CA PRO A 128 8.99 -10.09 -12.73
C PRO A 128 10.46 -9.68 -12.51
N ILE A 129 10.74 -8.49 -11.97
CA ILE A 129 12.09 -8.08 -11.59
C ILE A 129 12.64 -8.98 -10.49
N ALA A 130 11.88 -9.23 -9.42
CA ALA A 130 12.28 -10.09 -8.32
C ALA A 130 12.54 -11.54 -8.76
N ILE A 131 11.70 -12.07 -9.64
CA ILE A 131 11.87 -13.40 -10.23
C ILE A 131 13.12 -13.45 -11.10
N GLY A 132 13.34 -12.44 -11.94
CA GLY A 132 14.54 -12.33 -12.77
C GLY A 132 15.81 -12.27 -11.93
N ALA A 133 15.83 -11.44 -10.89
CA ALA A 133 16.96 -11.32 -9.96
C ALA A 133 17.23 -12.64 -9.20
N THR A 134 16.18 -13.31 -8.72
CA THR A 134 16.30 -14.60 -8.03
C THR A 134 16.82 -15.68 -8.97
N SER A 135 16.30 -15.73 -10.20
CA SER A 135 16.74 -16.68 -11.24
C SER A 135 18.19 -16.45 -11.64
N PHE A 136 18.60 -15.19 -11.76
CA PHE A 136 19.99 -14.82 -12.03
C PHE A 136 20.93 -15.24 -10.90
N ALA A 137 20.54 -15.02 -9.64
CA ALA A 137 21.32 -15.46 -8.48
C ALA A 137 21.45 -16.99 -8.43
N LEU A 138 20.35 -17.72 -8.71
CA LEU A 138 20.35 -19.18 -8.82
C LEU A 138 21.29 -19.68 -9.92
N TRP A 139 21.19 -19.10 -11.11
CA TRP A 139 22.02 -19.45 -12.26
C TRP A 139 23.51 -19.25 -11.99
N ARG A 140 23.88 -18.08 -11.44
CA ARG A 140 25.28 -17.75 -11.10
C ARG A 140 25.90 -18.74 -10.11
N GLY A 141 25.12 -19.29 -9.19
CA GLY A 141 25.58 -20.28 -8.22
C GLY A 141 25.48 -21.73 -8.70
N TRP A 142 24.90 -22.01 -9.87
CA TRP A 142 24.48 -23.36 -10.26
C TRP A 142 25.67 -24.32 -10.38
N SER A 143 26.72 -23.90 -11.08
CA SER A 143 27.91 -24.71 -11.39
C SER A 143 28.77 -25.05 -10.17
N SER A 144 28.75 -24.22 -9.13
CA SER A 144 29.66 -24.35 -7.98
C SER A 144 29.04 -25.02 -6.75
N TYR A 145 27.79 -25.48 -6.82
CA TYR A 145 27.06 -26.03 -5.66
C TYR A 145 27.05 -25.09 -4.43
N ARG A 146 27.21 -23.77 -4.62
CA ARG A 146 27.28 -22.79 -3.52
C ARG A 146 25.89 -22.27 -3.12
N MET A 147 25.65 -22.11 -1.82
CA MET A 147 24.52 -21.34 -1.30
C MET A 147 24.94 -19.85 -1.17
N PRO A 148 24.00 -18.89 -1.11
CA PRO A 148 24.35 -17.47 -1.15
C PRO A 148 25.13 -17.02 0.11
N PHE A 149 24.93 -17.70 1.24
CA PHE A 149 25.59 -17.40 2.51
C PHE A 149 26.30 -18.60 3.14
N TYR A 150 26.37 -19.73 2.42
CA TYR A 150 27.00 -20.93 2.92
C TYR A 150 27.74 -21.64 1.78
N GLN A 151 29.01 -21.93 2.02
CA GLN A 151 29.79 -22.78 1.14
C GLN A 151 29.97 -24.13 1.83
N PRO A 152 29.23 -25.17 1.41
CA PRO A 152 29.46 -26.50 1.95
C PRO A 152 30.91 -26.91 1.65
N LYS A 153 31.65 -27.29 2.69
CA LYS A 153 32.94 -27.99 2.52
C LYS A 153 32.61 -29.43 2.16
N PHE A 154 32.48 -29.72 0.87
CA PHE A 154 32.27 -31.09 0.43
C PHE A 154 33.54 -31.91 0.68
N THR A 155 33.47 -32.85 1.62
CA THR A 155 34.42 -33.96 1.69
C THR A 155 34.03 -35.00 0.64
N THR A 156 34.94 -35.91 0.29
CA THR A 156 34.73 -36.97 -0.72
C THR A 156 33.48 -37.83 -0.47
N TRP A 157 32.93 -37.85 0.75
CA TRP A 157 31.75 -38.63 1.13
C TRP A 157 30.43 -37.86 1.08
N VAL A 158 30.47 -36.54 0.89
CA VAL A 158 29.29 -35.64 1.02
C VAL A 158 28.99 -34.88 -0.29
N HIS A 159 29.82 -35.04 -1.32
CA HIS A 159 29.58 -34.41 -2.61
C HIS A 159 28.43 -35.11 -3.36
N PRO A 160 27.45 -34.38 -3.94
CA PRO A 160 26.33 -34.99 -4.67
C PRO A 160 26.77 -35.92 -5.81
N GLN A 161 27.92 -35.66 -6.41
CA GLN A 161 28.50 -36.50 -7.47
C GLN A 161 29.28 -37.73 -6.95
N ALA A 162 29.61 -37.79 -5.65
CA ALA A 162 30.27 -38.93 -5.02
C ALA A 162 29.27 -39.96 -4.44
N SER A 163 27.97 -39.68 -4.54
CA SER A 163 26.89 -40.57 -4.12
C SER A 163 26.75 -41.79 -5.04
N ARG A 164 26.31 -42.94 -4.49
CA ARG A 164 25.90 -44.12 -5.26
C ARG A 164 24.77 -43.84 -6.25
N ARG A 165 24.01 -42.75 -6.05
CA ARG A 165 22.95 -42.29 -6.95
C ARG A 165 23.16 -40.80 -7.28
N PRO A 166 24.13 -40.47 -8.13
CA PRO A 166 24.58 -39.09 -8.34
C PRO A 166 23.48 -38.19 -8.90
N PHE A 167 22.61 -38.73 -9.76
CA PHE A 167 21.47 -37.99 -10.29
C PHE A 167 20.49 -37.56 -9.19
N LEU A 168 20.04 -38.50 -8.34
CA LEU A 168 19.07 -38.19 -7.27
C LEU A 168 19.67 -37.26 -6.21
N SER A 169 20.95 -37.43 -5.86
CA SER A 169 21.63 -36.55 -4.92
C SER A 169 21.81 -35.13 -5.48
N SER A 170 22.13 -35.00 -6.77
CA SER A 170 22.20 -33.70 -7.43
C SER A 170 20.82 -33.05 -7.53
N LEU A 171 19.78 -33.81 -7.90
CA LEU A 171 18.40 -33.32 -7.93
C LEU A 171 17.96 -32.84 -6.54
N ALA A 172 18.17 -33.63 -5.49
CA ALA A 172 17.84 -33.25 -4.12
C ALA A 172 18.57 -31.97 -3.68
N TRP A 173 19.85 -31.85 -4.03
CA TRP A 173 20.64 -30.64 -3.74
C TRP A 173 20.07 -29.40 -4.46
N HIS A 174 19.82 -29.49 -5.76
CA HIS A 174 19.26 -28.38 -6.52
C HIS A 174 17.84 -28.05 -6.10
N SER A 175 17.01 -29.03 -5.74
CA SER A 175 15.67 -28.81 -5.18
C SER A 175 15.73 -28.09 -3.84
N ALA A 176 16.61 -28.53 -2.93
CA ALA A 176 16.81 -27.85 -1.64
C ALA A 176 17.30 -26.41 -1.84
N ARG A 177 18.19 -26.18 -2.80
CA ARG A 177 18.61 -24.82 -3.20
C ARG A 177 17.44 -23.99 -3.68
N VAL A 178 16.69 -24.47 -4.67
CA VAL A 178 15.54 -23.75 -5.20
C VAL A 178 14.55 -23.42 -4.08
N GLY A 179 14.31 -24.34 -3.15
CA GLY A 179 13.49 -24.10 -1.96
C GLY A 179 14.03 -22.96 -1.07
N ILE A 180 15.32 -22.98 -0.74
CA ILE A 180 15.95 -21.96 0.10
C ILE A 180 15.98 -20.59 -0.60
N TYR A 181 16.40 -20.54 -1.87
CA TYR A 181 16.38 -19.30 -2.66
C TYR A 181 14.97 -18.77 -2.87
N GLY A 182 13.99 -19.65 -3.05
CA GLY A 182 12.58 -19.29 -3.15
C GLY A 182 12.07 -18.67 -1.86
N LEU A 183 12.31 -19.31 -0.70
CA LEU A 183 11.89 -18.78 0.60
C LEU A 183 12.56 -17.44 0.93
N PHE A 184 13.88 -17.35 0.73
CA PHE A 184 14.63 -16.12 0.99
C PHE A 184 14.24 -15.02 0.01
N GLY A 185 14.10 -15.37 -1.28
CA GLY A 185 13.65 -14.47 -2.34
C GLY A 185 12.25 -13.93 -2.09
N LEU A 186 11.30 -14.78 -1.66
CA LEU A 186 9.95 -14.36 -1.27
C LEU A 186 9.96 -13.47 -0.03
N SER A 187 10.78 -13.78 0.98
CA SER A 187 10.88 -12.97 2.20
C SER A 187 11.49 -11.60 1.91
N ALA A 188 12.59 -11.56 1.16
CA ALA A 188 13.20 -10.32 0.71
C ALA A 188 12.24 -9.54 -0.19
N TYR A 189 11.61 -10.20 -1.16
CA TYR A 189 10.59 -9.60 -2.02
C TYR A 189 9.53 -8.93 -1.18
N LYS A 190 8.89 -9.62 -0.22
CA LYS A 190 7.84 -9.02 0.62
C LYS A 190 8.32 -7.79 1.41
N LEU A 191 9.52 -7.85 1.99
CA LEU A 191 10.09 -6.73 2.75
C LEU A 191 10.38 -5.50 1.89
N PHE A 192 10.82 -5.72 0.65
CA PHE A 192 11.20 -4.63 -0.26
C PHE A 192 10.04 -4.17 -1.16
N SER A 193 9.16 -5.08 -1.57
CA SER A 193 8.05 -4.82 -2.50
C SER A 193 7.05 -3.87 -1.88
N ASP A 194 6.65 -4.09 -0.63
CA ASP A 194 5.64 -3.27 0.02
C ASP A 194 6.12 -1.81 0.11
N ARG A 195 7.39 -1.62 0.49
CA ARG A 195 8.03 -0.29 0.51
C ARG A 195 8.24 0.30 -0.87
N TYR A 196 8.62 -0.51 -1.86
CA TYR A 196 8.88 -0.05 -3.22
C TYR A 196 7.58 0.36 -3.94
N ILE A 197 6.51 -0.43 -3.81
CA ILE A 197 5.19 -0.13 -4.37
C ILE A 197 4.68 1.17 -3.75
N ASP A 198 4.70 1.28 -2.42
CA ASP A 198 4.28 2.51 -1.74
C ASP A 198 5.10 3.71 -2.19
N TYR A 199 6.43 3.57 -2.24
CA TYR A 199 7.32 4.62 -2.72
C TYR A 199 6.98 5.05 -4.15
N MET A 200 6.78 4.11 -5.08
CA MET A 200 6.40 4.45 -6.46
C MET A 200 5.06 5.18 -6.50
N LEU A 201 4.04 4.64 -5.82
CA LEU A 201 2.71 5.26 -5.83
C LEU A 201 2.72 6.66 -5.21
N VAL A 202 3.45 6.87 -4.11
CA VAL A 202 3.57 8.17 -3.44
C VAL A 202 4.33 9.15 -4.31
N ASN A 203 5.49 8.80 -4.87
CA ASN A 203 6.26 9.75 -5.68
C ASN A 203 5.52 10.18 -6.94
N PHE A 204 4.90 9.26 -7.67
CA PHE A 204 4.14 9.63 -8.87
C PHE A 204 2.95 10.54 -8.52
N ALA A 205 2.28 10.30 -7.39
CA ALA A 205 1.21 11.16 -6.89
C ALA A 205 1.74 12.54 -6.44
N GLU A 206 2.85 12.58 -5.71
CA GLU A 206 3.49 13.82 -5.26
C GLU A 206 4.01 14.65 -6.43
N ASP A 207 4.66 14.02 -7.41
CA ASP A 207 5.15 14.69 -8.60
C ASP A 207 3.99 15.29 -9.40
N ALA A 208 2.86 14.57 -9.49
CA ALA A 208 1.65 15.11 -10.07
C ALA A 208 1.17 16.36 -9.32
N LEU A 209 1.10 16.32 -7.99
CA LEU A 209 0.66 17.46 -7.18
C LEU A 209 1.63 18.65 -7.21
N LYS A 210 2.93 18.40 -7.37
CA LYS A 210 3.99 19.42 -7.39
C LYS A 210 4.12 20.09 -8.75
N PHE A 211 4.09 19.32 -9.83
CA PHE A 211 4.48 19.79 -11.15
C PHE A 211 3.31 19.99 -12.11
N ASP A 212 2.16 19.35 -11.89
CA ASP A 212 1.02 19.47 -12.80
C ASP A 212 0.18 20.72 -12.48
N PRO A 213 0.07 21.71 -13.40
CA PRO A 213 -0.70 22.91 -13.16
C PRO A 213 -2.18 22.64 -12.88
N ALA A 214 -2.75 21.57 -13.44
CA ALA A 214 -4.14 21.20 -13.23
C ALA A 214 -4.42 20.76 -11.79
N LEU A 215 -3.37 20.33 -11.06
CA LEU A 215 -3.47 19.85 -9.68
C LEU A 215 -3.03 20.90 -8.64
N LYS A 216 -2.64 22.10 -9.08
CA LYS A 216 -2.19 23.16 -8.16
C LYS A 216 -3.26 23.55 -7.15
N LYS A 217 -4.53 23.65 -7.58
CA LYS A 217 -5.64 24.02 -6.71
C LYS A 217 -5.90 22.95 -5.65
N ILE A 218 -6.01 21.68 -6.05
CA ILE A 218 -6.24 20.59 -5.09
C ILE A 218 -5.09 20.46 -4.08
N ASN A 219 -3.85 20.70 -4.52
CA ASN A 219 -2.70 20.72 -3.63
C ASN A 219 -2.81 21.85 -2.58
N GLN A 220 -3.27 23.04 -2.97
CA GLN A 220 -3.54 24.13 -2.03
C GLN A 220 -4.67 23.75 -1.04
N ASP A 221 -5.77 23.19 -1.54
CA ASP A 221 -6.90 22.77 -0.71
C ASP A 221 -6.49 21.71 0.32
N MET A 222 -5.65 20.75 -0.10
CA MET A 222 -5.04 19.75 0.78
C MET A 222 -4.20 20.39 1.89
N ASN A 223 -3.28 21.29 1.55
CA ASN A 223 -2.44 21.93 2.56
C ASN A 223 -3.28 22.75 3.55
N ASN A 224 -4.28 23.49 3.06
CA ASN A 224 -5.21 24.26 3.89
C ASN A 224 -6.00 23.35 4.85
N ASN A 225 -6.49 22.21 4.35
CA ASN A 225 -7.23 21.26 5.19
C ASN A 225 -6.33 20.60 6.25
N LEU A 226 -5.10 20.22 5.89
CA LEU A 226 -4.13 19.69 6.84
C LEU A 226 -3.77 20.69 7.94
N ASP A 227 -3.57 21.96 7.60
CA ASP A 227 -3.28 23.01 8.58
C ASP A 227 -4.48 23.27 9.50
N ARG A 228 -5.71 23.24 8.95
CA ARG A 228 -6.94 23.30 9.75
C ARG A 228 -7.00 22.14 10.75
N LEU A 229 -6.79 20.92 10.29
CA LEU A 229 -6.83 19.71 11.14
C LEU A 229 -5.77 19.74 12.24
N ARG A 230 -4.54 20.18 11.94
CA ARG A 230 -3.49 20.38 12.94
C ARG A 230 -3.90 21.41 14.00
N SER A 231 -4.50 22.52 13.57
CA SER A 231 -4.97 23.56 14.48
C SER A 231 -6.12 23.08 15.38
N GLU A 232 -7.01 22.24 14.85
CA GLU A 232 -8.11 21.62 15.60
C GLU A 232 -7.59 20.58 16.61
N GLY A 233 -6.62 19.76 16.21
CA GLY A 233 -5.93 18.80 17.10
C GLY A 233 -5.24 19.51 18.27
N ALA A 234 -4.47 20.56 18.00
CA ALA A 234 -3.80 21.35 19.05
C ALA A 234 -4.79 21.96 20.06
N ARG A 235 -5.96 22.43 19.58
CA ARG A 235 -7.02 22.97 20.45
C ARG A 235 -7.68 21.90 21.33
N ARG A 236 -7.72 20.64 20.88
CA ARG A 236 -8.28 19.53 21.67
C ARG A 236 -7.33 19.15 22.81
N HIS A 237 -6.03 19.04 22.53
CA HIS A 237 -5.03 18.72 23.55
C HIS A 237 -4.85 19.82 24.60
N GLY A 238 -4.97 21.10 24.21
CA GLY A 238 -4.87 22.21 25.18
C GLY A 238 -6.08 22.36 26.13
N LYS A 239 -7.15 21.57 25.98
CA LYS A 239 -8.33 21.61 26.86
C LYS A 239 -8.35 20.50 27.91
N THR A 240 -7.42 19.56 27.85
CA THR A 240 -7.34 18.39 28.74
C THR A 240 -6.35 18.56 29.90
N GLU A 241 -5.75 19.74 30.04
CA GLU A 241 -4.93 20.16 31.19
C GLU A 241 -5.72 21.13 32.10
#